data_AF-D3PJP2-F1
#
_entry.id   AF-D3PJP2-F1
#
_cell.length_a   1.000
_cell.length_b   1.000
_cell.length_c   1.000
_cell.angle_alpha   90.00
_cell.angle_beta   90.00
_cell.angle_gamma   90.00
#
_symmetry.space_group_name_H-M   'P 1'
#
loop_
_entity.id
_entity.type
_entity.pdbx_description
1 polymer ?
#
loop_
_entity_poly.entity_id
_entity_poly.type
_entity_poly.pdbx_seq_one_letter_code
_entity_poly.pdbx_strand_id
1 'polypeptide(L)'
;MQLLVRGSTGTYAVNAESTSDLWAEVVRQEGSQEISIFAAGNPVEKETSLEALSGLTLDVNVKLLGGKVHGSLARAGKVRGQTPKVEAQEKKKKKTGRAKRRIQYNRRFVNVVQSFGRRRGPNSNS
;
A
#
# COMPACT_ATOMS: atom_id res chain seq x y z
N MET A 1 -34.51 -19.34 19.12
CA MET A 1 -33.50 -20.17 19.82
C MET A 1 -32.38 -19.28 20.34
N GLN A 2 -31.87 -19.52 21.55
CA GLN A 2 -30.70 -18.84 22.10
C GLN A 2 -29.42 -19.60 21.69
N LEU A 3 -28.49 -18.90 21.04
CA LEU A 3 -27.20 -19.43 20.59
C LEU A 3 -26.06 -18.64 21.23
N LEU A 4 -24.96 -19.31 21.58
CA LEU A 4 -23.75 -18.67 22.08
C LEU A 4 -22.81 -18.37 20.92
N VAL A 5 -22.38 -17.11 20.82
CA VAL A 5 -21.53 -16.60 19.75
C VAL A 5 -20.25 -16.04 20.35
N ARG A 6 -19.10 -16.51 19.87
CA ARG A 6 -17.77 -15.97 20.15
C ARG A 6 -17.40 -15.00 19.02
N GLY A 7 -17.52 -13.71 19.33
CA GLY A 7 -17.18 -12.61 18.44
C GLY A 7 -15.77 -12.07 18.62
N SER A 8 -15.46 -10.98 17.93
CA SER A 8 -14.16 -10.30 18.01
C SER A 8 -13.92 -9.59 19.35
N THR A 9 -14.99 -9.17 20.04
CA THR A 9 -14.95 -8.40 21.29
C THR A 9 -15.27 -9.23 22.54
N GLY A 10 -15.72 -10.47 22.38
CA GLY A 10 -16.10 -11.34 23.48
C GLY A 10 -17.18 -12.35 23.09
N THR A 11 -17.68 -13.09 24.09
CA THR A 11 -18.78 -14.04 23.90
C THR A 11 -20.11 -13.38 24.26
N TYR A 12 -21.12 -13.51 23.41
CA TYR A 12 -22.47 -13.00 23.62
C TYR A 12 -23.52 -14.03 23.19
N ALA A 13 -24.74 -13.88 23.71
CA ALA A 13 -25.86 -14.73 23.32
C ALA A 13 -26.72 -14.02 22.27
N VAL A 14 -27.10 -14.74 21.23
CA VAL A 14 -28.03 -14.28 20.19
C VAL A 14 -29.31 -15.07 20.27
N ASN A 15 -30.44 -14.37 20.37
CA ASN A 15 -31.76 -14.98 20.23
C ASN A 15 -32.22 -14.82 18.79
N ALA A 16 -32.23 -15.91 18.03
CA ALA A 16 -32.61 -15.91 16.61
C ALA A 16 -33.77 -16.88 16.34
N GLU A 17 -34.72 -16.46 15.51
CA GLU A 17 -35.83 -17.30 15.05
C GLU A 17 -35.50 -17.97 13.70
N SER A 18 -34.73 -17.29 12.85
CA SER A 18 -34.18 -17.83 11.60
C SER A 18 -32.66 -17.60 11.48
N THR A 19 -32.02 -18.26 10.51
CA THR A 19 -30.57 -18.09 10.28
C THR A 19 -30.27 -16.72 9.72
N SER A 20 -31.20 -16.15 8.94
CA SER A 20 -31.11 -14.77 8.48
C SER A 20 -31.03 -13.80 9.67
N ASP A 21 -31.85 -14.01 10.70
CA ASP A 21 -31.86 -13.15 11.89
C ASP A 21 -30.58 -13.28 12.70
N LEU A 22 -30.06 -14.51 12.83
CA LEU A 22 -28.76 -14.78 13.45
C LEU A 22 -27.65 -13.99 12.72
N TRP A 23 -27.60 -14.04 11.40
CA TRP A 23 -26.60 -13.30 10.62
C TRP A 23 -26.75 -11.79 10.79
N ALA A 24 -27.98 -11.28 10.74
CA ALA A 24 -28.24 -9.85 10.90
C ALA A 24 -27.78 -9.34 12.28
N GLU A 25 -28.06 -10.11 13.33
CA GLU A 25 -27.66 -9.77 14.69
C GLU A 25 -26.15 -9.83 14.87
N VAL A 26 -25.48 -10.86 14.33
CA VAL A 26 -24.02 -10.97 14.38
C VAL A 26 -23.36 -9.84 13.60
N VAL A 27 -23.84 -9.49 12.41
CA VAL A 27 -23.34 -8.33 11.64
C VAL A 27 -23.50 -7.03 12.44
N ARG A 28 -24.62 -6.86 13.14
CA ARG A 28 -24.88 -5.69 13.98
C ARG A 28 -23.91 -5.59 15.15
N GLN A 29 -23.59 -6.71 15.80
CA GLN A 29 -22.67 -6.75 16.95
C GLN A 29 -21.20 -6.59 16.52
N GLU A 30 -20.79 -7.24 15.43
CA GLU A 30 -19.41 -7.16 14.93
C GLU A 30 -19.11 -5.87 14.15
N GLY A 31 -20.14 -5.14 13.71
CA GLY A 31 -19.98 -3.88 12.98
C GLY A 31 -19.38 -4.02 11.57
N SER A 32 -19.40 -5.23 10.99
CA SER A 32 -18.88 -5.52 9.65
C SER A 32 -19.81 -6.46 8.89
N GLN A 33 -19.98 -6.22 7.59
CA GLN A 33 -20.74 -7.11 6.70
C GLN A 33 -19.91 -8.30 6.22
N GLU A 34 -18.58 -8.23 6.30
CA GLU A 34 -17.67 -9.30 5.89
C GLU A 34 -17.35 -10.24 7.05
N ILE A 35 -18.35 -11.00 7.48
CA ILE A 35 -18.22 -11.99 8.55
C ILE A 35 -18.24 -13.42 8.01
N SER A 36 -17.65 -14.36 8.76
CA SER A 36 -17.73 -15.80 8.50
C SER A 36 -18.13 -16.56 9.77
N ILE A 37 -19.26 -17.25 9.61
CA ILE A 37 -19.94 -18.24 10.47
C ILE A 37 -19.21 -19.57 10.69
N PHE A 38 -18.73 -19.96 11.87
CA PHE A 38 -18.27 -21.34 12.09
C PHE A 38 -18.97 -22.00 13.28
N ALA A 39 -19.30 -23.29 13.16
CA ALA A 39 -19.81 -24.13 14.24
C ALA A 39 -18.96 -25.41 14.32
N ALA A 40 -18.34 -25.65 15.48
CA ALA A 40 -17.42 -26.78 15.68
C ALA A 40 -16.34 -26.90 14.57
N GLY A 41 -15.82 -25.77 14.09
CA GLY A 41 -14.80 -25.71 13.04
C GLY A 41 -15.31 -25.83 11.60
N ASN A 42 -16.60 -26.08 11.38
CA ASN A 42 -17.21 -26.14 10.05
C ASN A 42 -17.88 -24.81 9.69
N PRO A 43 -17.77 -24.33 8.43
CA PRO A 43 -18.45 -23.13 7.99
C PRO A 43 -19.96 -23.33 8.04
N VAL A 44 -20.68 -22.35 8.58
CA VAL A 44 -22.14 -22.34 8.60
C VAL A 44 -22.62 -21.56 7.39
N GLU A 45 -23.41 -22.20 6.54
CA GLU A 45 -24.07 -21.56 5.40
C GLU A 45 -25.40 -20.92 5.83
N LYS A 46 -25.90 -19.95 5.06
CA LYS A 46 -27.14 -19.23 5.41
C LYS A 46 -28.37 -20.14 5.42
N GLU A 47 -28.33 -21.23 4.65
CA GLU A 47 -29.38 -22.22 4.52
C GLU A 47 -29.35 -23.31 5.61
N THR A 48 -28.35 -23.30 6.51
CA THR A 48 -28.24 -24.29 7.59
C THR A 48 -29.44 -24.19 8.55
N SER A 49 -30.00 -25.31 9.01
CA SER A 49 -31.10 -25.25 9.99
C SER A 49 -30.60 -24.81 11.38
N LEU A 50 -31.40 -24.04 12.12
CA LEU A 50 -31.03 -23.59 13.48
C LEU A 50 -30.89 -24.77 14.44
N GLU A 51 -31.67 -25.83 14.22
CA GLU A 51 -31.64 -27.04 15.02
C GLU A 51 -30.28 -27.73 14.95
N ALA A 52 -29.61 -27.72 13.79
CA ALA A 52 -28.27 -28.28 13.62
C ALA A 52 -27.20 -27.50 14.40
N LEU A 53 -27.48 -26.25 14.77
CA LEU A 53 -26.60 -25.39 15.56
C LEU A 53 -26.91 -25.47 17.06
N SER A 54 -27.90 -26.28 17.45
CA SER A 54 -28.35 -26.40 18.82
C SER A 54 -27.25 -26.92 19.75
N GLY A 55 -27.01 -26.19 20.85
CA GLY A 55 -25.99 -26.55 21.85
C GLY A 55 -24.54 -26.33 21.40
N LEU A 56 -24.32 -25.86 20.16
CA LEU A 56 -22.99 -25.50 19.68
C LEU A 56 -22.68 -24.02 19.98
N THR A 57 -21.39 -23.74 20.17
CA THR A 57 -20.89 -22.36 20.19
C THR A 57 -20.45 -21.97 18.78
N LEU A 58 -20.90 -20.81 18.33
CA LEU A 58 -20.54 -20.26 17.03
C LEU A 58 -19.30 -19.38 17.14
N ASP A 59 -18.32 -19.58 16.28
CA ASP A 59 -17.13 -18.74 16.18
C ASP A 59 -17.28 -17.80 14.98
N VAL A 60 -17.11 -16.50 15.21
CA VAL A 60 -17.23 -15.47 14.17
C VAL A 60 -15.87 -14.94 13.78
N ASN A 61 -15.58 -14.98 12.48
CA ASN A 61 -14.38 -14.35 11.93
C ASN A 61 -14.77 -13.07 11.16
N VAL A 62 -14.27 -11.92 11.59
CA VAL A 62 -14.43 -10.64 10.89
C VAL A 62 -13.22 -10.44 9.97
N LYS A 63 -13.46 -10.31 8.66
CA LYS A 63 -12.38 -10.07 7.71
C LYS A 63 -11.81 -8.66 7.88
N LEU A 64 -10.48 -8.55 7.81
CA LEU A 64 -9.79 -7.26 7.81
C LEU A 64 -10.10 -6.49 6.53
N LEU A 65 -10.50 -5.22 6.68
CA LEU A 65 -10.67 -4.28 5.58
C LEU A 65 -9.34 -4.15 4.80
N GLY A 66 -9.37 -4.44 3.50
CA GLY A 66 -8.23 -4.30 2.60
C GLY A 66 -7.47 -5.60 2.25
N GLY A 67 -7.80 -6.71 2.90
CA GLY A 67 -7.25 -8.04 2.54
C GLY A 67 -5.73 -8.18 2.69
N LYS A 68 -5.20 -9.34 2.25
CA LYS A 68 -3.75 -9.62 2.28
C LYS A 68 -3.06 -8.92 1.10
N VAL A 69 -2.36 -7.82 1.38
CA VAL A 69 -1.57 -7.11 0.36
C VAL A 69 -0.29 -7.90 0.04
N HIS A 70 -0.07 -8.21 -1.25
CA HIS A 70 1.16 -8.83 -1.73
C HIS A 70 2.17 -7.77 -2.18
N GLY A 71 3.45 -7.97 -1.88
CA GLY A 71 4.55 -7.04 -2.20
C GLY A 71 5.16 -6.47 -0.93
N SER A 72 6.30 -7.05 -0.51
CA SER A 72 6.99 -6.60 0.69
C SER A 72 7.77 -5.30 0.45
N LEU A 73 7.85 -4.48 1.49
CA LEU A 73 8.67 -3.25 1.50
C LEU A 73 10.18 -3.54 1.63
N ALA A 74 10.59 -4.82 1.63
CA ALA A 74 11.96 -5.26 1.87
C ALA A 74 13.00 -4.72 0.87
N ARG A 75 12.57 -4.24 -0.30
CA ARG A 75 13.46 -3.65 -1.33
C ARG A 75 13.46 -2.12 -1.34
N ALA A 76 12.76 -1.47 -0.43
CA ALA A 76 12.72 -0.01 -0.35
C ALA A 76 14.14 0.55 -0.11
N GLY A 77 14.58 1.47 -0.98
CA GLY A 77 15.90 2.11 -0.84
C GLY A 77 17.11 1.26 -1.21
N LYS A 78 16.94 0.01 -1.69
CA LYS A 78 18.05 -0.92 -2.02
C LYS A 78 19.11 -0.26 -2.91
N VAL A 79 18.69 0.39 -4.00
CA VAL A 79 19.62 1.01 -4.96
C VAL A 79 20.36 2.18 -4.33
N ARG A 80 19.67 3.04 -3.57
CA ARG A 80 20.28 4.20 -2.90
C ARG A 80 21.32 3.80 -1.85
N GLY A 81 21.14 2.66 -1.18
CA GLY A 81 22.09 2.12 -0.21
C GLY A 81 23.27 1.39 -0.84
N GLN A 82 23.07 0.78 -2.01
CA GLN A 82 24.14 0.07 -2.74
C GLN A 82 25.07 1.02 -3.50
N THR A 83 24.56 2.15 -4.00
CA THR A 83 25.40 3.13 -4.70
C THR A 83 26.41 3.77 -3.74
N PRO A 84 27.72 3.79 -4.07
CA PRO A 84 28.72 4.43 -3.22
C PRO A 84 28.40 5.92 -3.07
N LYS A 85 28.58 6.45 -1.85
CA LYS A 85 28.36 7.85 -1.57
C LYS A 85 29.56 8.67 -2.09
N VAL A 86 29.42 9.25 -3.28
CA VAL A 86 30.44 10.14 -3.84
C VAL A 86 30.25 11.55 -3.29
N GLU A 87 31.24 12.05 -2.57
CA GLU A 87 31.25 13.41 -2.03
C GLU A 87 31.36 14.45 -3.15
N ALA A 88 30.72 15.61 -2.93
CA ALA A 88 30.76 16.69 -3.89
C ALA A 88 32.16 17.33 -3.88
N GLN A 89 32.86 17.25 -5.01
CA GLN A 89 34.14 17.96 -5.17
C GLN A 89 33.94 19.47 -5.09
N GLU A 90 34.88 20.16 -4.44
CA GLU A 90 34.88 21.62 -4.40
C GLU A 90 35.08 22.18 -5.82
N LYS A 91 34.12 22.98 -6.28
CA LYS A 91 34.16 23.65 -7.58
C LYS A 91 34.08 25.15 -7.36
N LYS A 92 34.89 25.90 -8.11
CA LYS A 92 34.85 27.38 -8.11
C LYS A 92 33.41 27.87 -8.30
N LYS A 93 32.99 28.82 -7.44
CA LYS A 93 31.66 29.43 -7.51
C LYS A 93 31.42 29.99 -8.92
N LYS A 94 30.36 29.52 -9.58
CA LYS A 94 30.00 30.00 -10.92
C LYS A 94 29.55 31.47 -10.81
N LYS A 95 30.06 32.33 -11.70
CA LYS A 95 29.54 33.71 -11.84
C LYS A 95 28.05 33.66 -12.19
N THR A 96 27.28 34.62 -11.67
CA THR A 96 25.82 34.73 -11.87
C THR A 96 25.47 36.06 -12.57
N GLY A 97 24.19 36.25 -12.93
CA GLY A 97 23.68 37.50 -13.50
C GLY A 97 24.35 37.93 -14.83
N ARG A 98 24.56 39.24 -14.98
CA ARG A 98 25.13 39.86 -16.18
C ARG A 98 26.52 39.29 -16.52
N ALA A 99 27.34 39.02 -15.51
CA ALA A 99 28.67 38.44 -15.70
C ALA A 99 28.59 37.04 -16.35
N LYS A 100 27.63 36.19 -15.94
CA LYS A 100 27.40 34.88 -16.55
C LYS A 100 26.92 35.00 -18.00
N ARG A 101 26.00 35.93 -18.27
CA ARG A 101 25.46 36.17 -19.63
C ARG A 101 26.55 36.63 -20.59
N ARG A 102 27.45 37.53 -20.17
CA ARG A 102 28.62 37.95 -20.97
C ARG A 102 29.53 36.78 -21.32
N ILE A 103 29.84 35.92 -20.34
CA ILE A 103 30.66 34.71 -20.58
C ILE A 103 29.98 33.76 -21.57
N GLN A 104 28.66 33.56 -21.45
CA GLN A 104 27.90 32.71 -22.38
C GLN A 104 27.89 33.27 -23.80
N TYR A 105 27.70 34.58 -23.97
CA TYR A 105 27.74 35.24 -25.28
C TYR A 105 29.10 35.07 -25.93
N ASN A 106 30.18 35.40 -25.21
CA ASN A 106 31.54 35.25 -25.72
C ASN A 106 31.84 33.80 -26.12
N ARG A 107 31.44 32.81 -25.31
CA ARG A 107 31.63 31.39 -25.61
C ARG A 107 30.81 30.86 -26.80
N ARG A 108 29.66 31.47 -27.11
CA ARG A 108 28.73 30.97 -28.15
C ARG A 108 28.89 31.68 -29.49
N PHE A 109 29.32 32.94 -29.48
CA PHE A 109 29.28 33.80 -30.65
C PHE A 109 30.64 34.43 -30.98
N VAL A 110 31.35 34.97 -29.98
CA VAL A 110 32.61 35.69 -30.24
C VAL A 110 33.78 34.73 -30.43
N ASN A 111 33.93 33.75 -29.53
CA ASN A 111 35.07 32.84 -29.51
C ASN A 111 34.84 31.56 -30.34
N VAL A 112 33.68 31.43 -30.99
CA VAL A 112 33.39 30.27 -31.83
C VAL A 112 33.93 30.53 -33.23
N VAL A 113 34.98 29.82 -33.62
CA VAL A 113 35.41 29.73 -35.02
C VAL A 113 34.61 28.59 -35.66
N GLN A 114 33.89 28.87 -36.76
CA GLN A 114 33.17 27.84 -37.50
C GLN A 114 34.19 26.96 -38.24
N SER A 115 34.55 25.82 -37.63
CA SER A 115 35.29 24.78 -38.34
C SER A 115 34.38 24.12 -39.38
N PHE A 116 34.96 23.68 -40.51
CA PHE A 116 34.24 22.84 -41.47
C PHE A 116 33.75 21.55 -40.80
N GLY A 117 32.54 21.11 -41.16
CA GLY A 117 31.91 19.90 -40.64
C GLY A 117 30.81 20.13 -39.59
N ARG A 118 30.37 19.06 -38.93
CA ARG A 118 29.26 19.12 -37.96
C ARG A 118 29.68 19.85 -36.68
N ARG A 119 28.85 20.80 -36.24
CA ARG A 119 29.09 21.56 -35.00
C ARG A 119 29.09 20.63 -33.79
N ARG A 120 30.18 20.62 -33.01
CA ARG A 120 30.25 19.89 -31.73
C ARG A 120 29.38 20.57 -30.67
N GLY A 121 28.73 19.75 -29.86
CA GLY A 121 27.90 20.22 -28.75
C GLY A 121 28.73 20.70 -27.55
N PRO A 122 28.18 21.58 -26.69
CA PRO A 122 28.90 22.18 -25.56
C PRO A 122 29.26 21.20 -24.42
N ASN A 123 28.74 19.97 -24.43
CA ASN A 123 29.03 18.94 -23.42
C ASN A 123 29.40 17.61 -24.09
N SER A 124 30.11 17.69 -25.21
CA SER A 124 30.67 16.55 -25.93
C SER A 124 31.91 16.06 -25.19
N ASN A 125 31.91 14.79 -24.79
CA ASN A 125 33.00 14.13 -24.05
C ASN A 125 33.93 13.31 -24.96
N SER A 126 33.80 13.46 -26.28
CA SER A 126 34.58 12.79 -27.33
C SER A 126 35.83 13.56 -27.71
#